data_AF-A0A3B8MV18-F1
#
_entry.id   AF-A0A3B8MV18-F1
#
_cell.length_a   1.000
_cell.length_b   1.000
_cell.length_c   1.000
_cell.angle_alpha   90.00
_cell.angle_beta   90.00
_cell.angle_gamma   90.00
#
_symmetry.space_group_name_H-M   'P 1'
#
loop_
_entity.id
_entity.type
_entity.pdbx_description
1 polymer ?
#
loop_
_entity_poly.entity_id
_entity_poly.type
_entity_poly.pdbx_seq_one_letter_code
_entity_poly.pdbx_strand_id
1 'polypeptide(L)'
;DVACEVNVTPDRGYALSLRGIAREYHHATGVAFRDPAAEITPGVGTGFDIAINDDAPVRGVIGCQVFITRCVRGVDVTKPTPPWMVSRLALAGMRSISLPVDITNYVMLEMGQPLHAYDLDRLAGGITVRRATAGEKLTTLDGQERA
;
A
#
# COMPACT_ATOMS: atom_id res chain seq x y z
N ASP A 1 -6.35 -24.87 0.24
CA ASP A 1 -6.50 -23.83 -0.80
C ASP A 1 -5.44 -23.98 -1.88
N VAL A 2 -5.72 -23.44 -3.05
CA VAL A 2 -4.83 -23.43 -4.23
C VAL A 2 -4.57 -21.97 -4.59
N ALA A 3 -3.34 -21.65 -4.96
CA ALA A 3 -2.97 -20.34 -5.49
C ALA A 3 -2.96 -20.40 -7.03
N CYS A 4 -3.52 -19.36 -7.66
CA CYS A 4 -3.44 -19.17 -9.11
C CYS A 4 -2.46 -18.03 -9.39
N GLU A 5 -1.45 -18.30 -10.20
CA GLU A 5 -0.53 -17.28 -10.69
C GLU A 5 -1.04 -16.74 -12.04
N VAL A 6 -1.06 -15.41 -12.18
CA VAL A 6 -1.58 -14.74 -13.37
C VAL A 6 -0.51 -13.81 -13.91
N ASN A 7 -0.16 -13.99 -15.19
CA ASN A 7 0.72 -13.07 -15.90
C ASN A 7 -0.07 -11.84 -16.32
N VAL A 8 0.18 -10.71 -15.67
CA VAL A 8 -0.50 -9.43 -15.94
C VAL A 8 0.33 -8.61 -16.92
N THR A 9 -0.27 -8.23 -18.06
CA THR A 9 0.35 -7.33 -19.03
C THR A 9 0.28 -5.87 -18.56
N PRO A 10 1.21 -4.99 -18.99
CA PRO A 10 1.30 -3.61 -18.49
C PRO A 10 0.03 -2.76 -18.64
N ASP A 11 -0.81 -3.05 -19.63
CA ASP A 11 -2.09 -2.37 -19.88
C ASP A 11 -3.19 -2.75 -18.86
N ARG A 12 -2.99 -3.83 -18.09
CA ARG A 12 -3.97 -4.39 -17.15
C ARG A 12 -3.56 -4.24 -15.69
N GLY A 13 -2.98 -3.11 -15.32
CA GLY A 13 -2.52 -2.85 -13.95
C GLY A 13 -3.57 -3.09 -12.85
N TYR A 14 -4.86 -2.94 -13.16
CA TYR A 14 -5.96 -3.26 -12.23
C TYR A 14 -5.96 -4.74 -11.80
N ALA A 15 -5.49 -5.67 -12.64
CA ALA A 15 -5.40 -7.09 -12.35
C ALA A 15 -4.22 -7.46 -11.43
N LEU A 16 -3.43 -6.50 -10.96
CA LEU A 16 -2.46 -6.69 -9.87
C LEU A 16 -3.12 -6.73 -8.48
N SER A 17 -4.43 -6.93 -8.42
CA SER A 17 -5.20 -7.00 -7.18
C SER A 17 -6.30 -8.05 -7.26
N LEU A 18 -6.67 -8.62 -6.10
CA LEU A 18 -7.79 -9.56 -6.01
C LEU A 18 -9.11 -8.91 -6.43
N ARG A 19 -9.34 -7.65 -6.04
CA ARG A 19 -10.52 -6.88 -6.47
C ARG A 19 -10.59 -6.74 -7.98
N GLY A 20 -9.48 -6.48 -8.65
CA GLY A 20 -9.42 -6.35 -10.11
C GLY A 20 -9.62 -7.68 -10.83
N ILE A 21 -8.93 -8.75 -10.39
CA ILE A 21 -9.10 -10.10 -10.93
C ILE A 21 -10.55 -10.58 -10.75
N ALA A 22 -11.14 -10.39 -9.57
CA ALA A 22 -12.51 -10.80 -9.30
C ALA A 22 -13.53 -10.03 -10.14
N ARG A 23 -13.29 -8.74 -10.41
CA ARG A 23 -14.12 -7.93 -11.32
C ARG A 23 -14.03 -8.43 -12.76
N GLU A 24 -12.83 -8.75 -13.24
CA GLU A 24 -12.63 -9.32 -14.58
C GLU A 24 -13.33 -10.69 -14.70
N TYR A 25 -13.19 -11.54 -13.68
CA TYR A 25 -13.83 -12.85 -13.63
C TYR A 25 -15.36 -12.73 -13.68
N HIS A 26 -15.94 -11.77 -12.96
CA HIS A 26 -17.36 -11.44 -13.04
C HIS A 26 -17.77 -11.03 -14.47
N HIS A 27 -17.03 -10.12 -15.11
CA HIS A 27 -17.34 -9.71 -16.48
C HIS A 27 -17.26 -10.87 -17.48
N ALA A 28 -16.33 -11.80 -17.30
CA ALA A 28 -16.15 -12.94 -18.20
C ALA A 28 -17.19 -14.05 -18.01
N THR A 29 -17.68 -14.25 -16.78
CA THR A 29 -18.49 -15.45 -16.43
C THR A 29 -19.92 -15.13 -15.99
N GLY A 30 -20.21 -13.88 -15.64
CA GLY A 30 -21.51 -13.46 -15.11
C GLY A 30 -21.78 -13.85 -13.65
N VAL A 31 -20.84 -14.52 -12.96
CA VAL A 31 -21.01 -14.84 -11.52
C VAL A 31 -21.08 -13.57 -10.68
N ALA A 32 -21.77 -13.59 -9.54
CA ALA A 32 -21.90 -12.39 -8.70
C ALA A 32 -20.54 -11.82 -8.25
N PHE A 33 -20.38 -10.50 -8.34
CA PHE A 33 -19.23 -9.77 -7.81
C PHE A 33 -19.61 -9.02 -6.54
N ARG A 34 -18.81 -9.23 -5.48
CA ARG A 34 -18.85 -8.45 -4.25
C ARG A 34 -17.62 -7.56 -4.22
N ASP A 35 -17.82 -6.25 -4.10
CA ASP A 35 -16.73 -5.28 -4.02
C ASP A 35 -16.40 -4.97 -2.56
N PRO A 36 -15.23 -5.36 -2.00
CA PRO A 36 -14.85 -5.03 -0.63
C PRO A 36 -14.85 -3.51 -0.36
N ALA A 37 -14.59 -2.69 -1.38
CA ALA A 37 -14.63 -1.23 -1.25
C ALA A 37 -16.03 -0.70 -0.90
N ALA A 38 -17.09 -1.37 -1.37
CA ALA A 38 -18.47 -0.92 -1.18
C ALA A 38 -18.98 -1.19 0.25
N GLU A 39 -18.26 -2.00 1.02
CA GLU A 39 -18.66 -2.39 2.38
C GLU A 39 -17.98 -1.55 3.46
N ILE A 40 -17.01 -0.73 3.07
CA ILE A 40 -16.28 0.13 3.97
C ILE A 40 -17.01 1.46 4.06
N THR A 41 -17.48 1.79 5.26
CA THR A 41 -17.86 3.16 5.58
C THR A 41 -16.62 3.88 6.14
N PRO A 42 -16.13 4.95 5.50
CA PRO A 42 -14.97 5.68 6.01
C PRO A 42 -15.25 6.23 7.41
N GLY A 43 -14.48 5.79 8.41
CA GLY A 43 -14.55 6.38 9.74
C GLY A 43 -13.87 7.75 9.79
N VAL A 44 -14.30 8.61 10.72
CA VAL A 44 -13.61 9.88 11.02
C VAL A 44 -12.22 9.59 11.58
N GLY A 45 -11.22 10.41 11.23
CA GLY A 45 -9.85 10.29 11.72
C GLY A 45 -9.04 11.55 11.47
N THR A 46 -7.87 11.65 12.09
CA THR A 46 -6.92 12.75 11.87
C THR A 46 -5.85 12.32 10.87
N GLY A 47 -5.43 13.23 9.99
CA GLY A 47 -4.21 13.07 9.20
C GLY A 47 -2.96 13.50 9.97
N PHE A 48 -1.83 13.40 9.30
CA PHE A 48 -0.56 14.06 9.65
C PHE A 48 -0.26 15.11 8.59
N ASP A 49 0.33 16.23 8.97
CA ASP A 49 0.57 17.34 8.04
C ASP A 49 1.42 16.90 6.85
N ILE A 50 1.00 17.31 5.65
CA ILE A 50 1.66 16.97 4.39
C ILE A 50 1.81 18.22 3.54
N ALA A 51 2.96 18.35 2.89
CA ALA A 51 3.18 19.24 1.75
C ALA A 51 3.69 18.42 0.57
N ILE A 52 3.13 18.64 -0.62
CA ILE A 52 3.69 18.14 -1.87
C ILE A 52 4.43 19.30 -2.53
N ASN A 53 5.74 19.17 -2.66
CA ASN A 53 6.60 20.17 -3.28
C ASN A 53 7.50 19.52 -4.36
N ASP A 54 7.05 19.55 -5.61
CA ASP A 54 7.81 19.03 -6.75
C ASP A 54 8.27 20.16 -7.68
N ASP A 55 9.32 20.86 -7.26
CA ASP A 55 9.93 21.97 -8.01
C ASP A 55 10.75 21.51 -9.24
N ALA A 56 11.01 20.20 -9.38
CA ALA A 56 11.87 19.64 -10.42
C ALA A 56 11.27 18.36 -11.03
N PRO A 57 10.14 18.47 -11.76
CA PRO A 57 9.44 17.32 -12.32
C PRO A 57 10.27 16.58 -13.36
N VAL A 58 10.27 15.25 -13.31
CA VAL A 58 11.01 14.41 -14.27
C VAL A 58 10.29 14.45 -15.62
N ARG A 59 10.96 14.96 -16.65
CA ARG A 59 10.38 15.15 -18.01
C ARG A 59 9.08 15.97 -17.99
N GLY A 60 8.97 16.91 -17.06
CA GLY A 60 7.75 17.73 -16.89
C GLY A 60 6.58 17.01 -16.21
N VAL A 61 6.79 15.78 -15.71
CA VAL A 61 5.77 15.01 -14.99
C VAL A 61 5.97 15.14 -13.49
N ILE A 62 4.98 15.73 -12.81
CA ILE A 62 4.93 15.80 -11.35
C ILE A 62 4.88 14.39 -10.73
N GLY A 63 5.64 14.18 -9.67
CA GLY A 63 5.89 12.87 -9.07
C GLY A 63 4.77 12.40 -8.14
N CYS A 64 4.00 13.34 -7.59
CA CYS A 64 2.89 13.04 -6.70
C CYS A 64 1.80 14.09 -6.87
N GLN A 65 0.57 13.64 -7.16
CA GLN A 65 -0.62 14.51 -7.21
C GLN A 65 -1.45 14.43 -5.93
N VAL A 66 -1.44 13.26 -5.29
CA VAL A 66 -2.24 12.96 -4.12
C VAL A 66 -1.40 12.17 -3.14
N PHE A 67 -1.33 12.65 -1.90
CA PHE A 67 -0.73 11.95 -0.78
C PHE A 67 -1.69 12.07 0.40
N ILE A 68 -2.15 10.94 0.93
CA ILE A 68 -3.14 10.89 1.99
C ILE A 68 -2.49 10.24 3.21
N THR A 69 -2.58 10.91 4.36
CA THR A 69 -2.20 10.34 5.65
C THR A 69 -3.43 10.08 6.49
N ARG A 70 -3.33 9.03 7.31
CA ARG A 70 -4.28 8.76 8.39
C ARG A 70 -3.49 8.31 9.61
N CYS A 71 -3.65 9.00 10.73
CA CYS A 71 -3.08 8.58 11.99
C CYS A 71 -3.94 7.49 12.62
N VAL A 72 -3.29 6.41 13.04
CA VAL A 72 -3.87 5.35 13.86
C VAL A 72 -3.03 5.27 15.12
N ARG A 73 -3.65 5.41 16.30
CA ARG A 73 -2.97 5.44 17.61
C ARG A 73 -3.37 4.23 18.44
N GLY A 74 -2.51 3.85 19.38
CA GLY A 74 -2.75 2.71 20.27
C GLY A 74 -2.59 1.35 19.60
N VAL A 75 -1.80 1.28 18.52
CA VAL A 75 -1.48 0.00 17.87
C VAL A 75 -0.43 -0.73 18.69
N ASP A 76 -0.78 -1.92 19.19
CA ASP A 76 0.18 -2.83 19.80
C ASP A 76 0.88 -3.64 18.70
N VAL A 77 2.07 -3.19 18.31
CA VAL A 77 2.88 -3.80 17.25
C VAL A 77 3.46 -5.16 17.63
N THR A 78 3.37 -5.57 18.90
CA THR A 78 3.81 -6.90 19.37
C THR A 78 2.78 -7.98 19.11
N LYS A 79 1.54 -7.62 18.78
CA LYS A 79 0.48 -8.58 18.46
C LYS A 79 0.80 -9.32 17.16
N PRO A 80 0.53 -10.64 17.10
CA PRO A 80 0.74 -11.40 15.89
C PRO A 80 -0.31 -11.06 14.84
N THR A 81 0.05 -11.21 13.57
CA THR A 81 -0.89 -11.20 12.46
C THR A 81 -1.89 -12.36 12.60
N PRO A 82 -3.21 -12.13 12.45
CA PRO A 82 -4.21 -13.18 12.55
C PRO A 82 -3.96 -14.33 11.55
N PRO A 83 -4.19 -15.61 11.93
CA PRO A 83 -3.85 -16.76 11.10
C PRO A 83 -4.45 -16.72 9.69
N TRP A 84 -5.68 -16.24 9.54
CA TRP A 84 -6.34 -16.13 8.23
C TRP A 84 -5.62 -15.18 7.28
N MET A 85 -5.02 -14.09 7.80
CA MET A 85 -4.29 -13.12 7.00
C MET A 85 -2.92 -13.68 6.63
N VAL A 86 -2.25 -14.36 7.58
CA VAL A 86 -0.99 -15.07 7.31
C VAL A 86 -1.18 -16.10 6.18
N SER A 87 -2.23 -16.91 6.23
CA SER A 87 -2.51 -17.90 5.18
C SER A 87 -2.78 -17.26 3.82
N ARG A 88 -3.53 -16.15 3.76
CA ARG A 88 -3.80 -15.44 2.50
C ARG A 88 -2.55 -14.79 1.92
N LEU A 89 -1.72 -14.16 2.75
CA LEU A 89 -0.43 -13.60 2.33
C LEU A 89 0.49 -14.71 1.79
N ALA A 90 0.56 -15.86 2.47
CA ALA A 90 1.37 -16.99 2.03
C ALA A 90 0.90 -17.54 0.67
N LEU A 91 -0.42 -17.64 0.45
CA LEU A 91 -0.97 -18.04 -0.86
C LEU A 91 -0.65 -17.04 -1.97
N ALA A 92 -0.48 -15.76 -1.64
CA ALA A 92 -0.02 -14.73 -2.56
C ALA A 92 1.52 -14.64 -2.69
N GLY A 93 2.26 -15.62 -2.14
CA GLY A 93 3.72 -15.66 -2.21
C GLY A 93 4.43 -14.70 -1.26
N MET A 94 3.73 -14.13 -0.27
CA MET A 94 4.31 -13.18 0.69
C MET A 94 4.48 -13.81 2.07
N ARG A 95 5.68 -13.66 2.65
CA ARG A 95 5.95 -14.03 4.05
C ARG A 95 5.36 -12.97 4.98
N SER A 96 4.71 -13.42 6.07
CA SER A 96 4.29 -12.55 7.18
C SER A 96 5.50 -11.97 7.92
N ILE A 97 5.46 -10.68 8.26
CA ILE A 97 6.57 -9.94 8.85
C ILE A 97 6.18 -9.37 10.22
N SER A 98 5.17 -8.50 10.25
CA SER A 98 4.64 -7.88 11.45
C SER A 98 3.24 -7.37 11.17
N LEU A 99 2.43 -7.17 12.21
CA LEU A 99 1.03 -6.79 12.05
C LEU A 99 0.83 -5.54 11.15
N PRO A 100 1.55 -4.41 11.33
CA PRO A 100 1.38 -3.25 10.45
C PRO A 100 1.79 -3.52 9.00
N VAL A 101 2.92 -4.22 8.79
CA VAL A 101 3.44 -4.53 7.45
C VAL A 101 2.48 -5.48 6.72
N ASP A 102 2.00 -6.50 7.42
CA ASP A 102 1.08 -7.49 6.88
C ASP A 102 -0.27 -6.88 6.52
N ILE A 103 -0.79 -5.94 7.32
CA ILE A 103 -1.99 -5.17 6.96
C ILE A 103 -1.76 -4.38 5.68
N THR A 104 -0.64 -3.65 5.57
CA THR A 104 -0.36 -2.86 4.36
C THR A 104 -0.21 -3.74 3.11
N ASN A 105 0.45 -4.90 3.23
CA ASN A 105 0.59 -5.88 2.16
C ASN A 105 -0.76 -6.51 1.78
N TYR A 106 -1.58 -6.84 2.78
CA TYR A 106 -2.88 -7.45 2.57
C TYR A 106 -3.81 -6.48 1.81
N VAL A 107 -3.86 -5.21 2.21
CA VAL A 107 -4.65 -4.19 1.50
C VAL A 107 -4.11 -3.94 0.08
N MET A 108 -2.78 -3.93 -0.10
CA MET A 108 -2.16 -3.83 -1.43
C MET A 108 -2.66 -4.95 -2.36
N LEU A 109 -2.64 -6.20 -1.89
CA LEU A 109 -3.10 -7.35 -2.67
C LEU A 109 -4.62 -7.35 -2.87
N GLU A 110 -5.40 -7.01 -1.85
CA GLU A 110 -6.86 -7.05 -1.92
C GLU A 110 -7.40 -5.95 -2.83
N MET A 111 -6.90 -4.72 -2.67
CA MET A 111 -7.48 -3.51 -3.26
C MET A 111 -6.66 -2.94 -4.42
N GLY A 112 -5.41 -3.35 -4.59
CA GLY A 112 -4.50 -2.82 -5.60
C GLY A 112 -3.83 -1.50 -5.22
N GLN A 113 -3.89 -1.12 -3.94
CA GLN A 113 -3.33 0.13 -3.44
C GLN A 113 -2.16 -0.14 -2.50
N PRO A 114 -0.91 0.06 -2.93
CA PRO A 114 0.24 0.03 -2.04
C PRO A 114 0.10 1.08 -0.93
N LEU A 115 0.45 0.68 0.29
CA LEU A 115 0.44 1.54 1.47
C LEU A 115 1.79 1.47 2.17
N HIS A 116 2.08 2.51 2.95
CA HIS A 116 3.23 2.53 3.85
C HIS A 116 2.81 3.01 5.23
N ALA A 117 3.41 2.45 6.27
CA ALA A 117 3.18 2.84 7.65
C ALA A 117 4.43 3.54 8.19
N TYR A 118 4.26 4.75 8.70
CA TYR A 118 5.29 5.50 9.41
C TYR A 118 5.04 5.40 10.91
N ASP A 119 6.12 5.31 11.69
CA ASP A 119 6.05 5.45 13.14
C ASP A 119 5.80 6.93 13.49
N LEU A 120 4.59 7.22 13.97
CA LEU A 120 4.14 8.58 14.25
C LEU A 120 5.02 9.26 15.30
N ASP A 121 5.54 8.52 16.27
CA ASP A 121 6.36 9.07 17.36
C ASP A 121 7.77 9.45 16.89
N ARG A 122 8.17 8.95 15.71
CA ARG A 122 9.46 9.26 15.07
C ARG A 122 9.35 10.34 14.00
N LEU A 123 8.14 10.71 13.59
CA LEU A 123 7.93 11.83 12.67
C LEU A 123 8.09 13.16 13.42
N ALA A 124 8.81 14.09 12.81
CA ALA A 124 8.97 15.45 13.32
C ALA A 124 8.53 16.45 12.25
N GLY A 125 7.79 17.49 12.66
CA GLY A 125 7.22 18.46 11.74
C GLY A 125 6.09 17.87 10.89
N GLY A 126 6.20 17.95 9.57
CA GLY A 126 5.26 17.39 8.60
C GLY A 126 5.98 16.53 7.54
N ILE A 127 5.22 15.76 6.77
CA ILE A 127 5.77 15.00 5.64
C ILE A 127 5.86 15.93 4.42
N THR A 128 7.06 16.13 3.89
CA THR A 128 7.25 16.84 2.62
C THR A 128 7.58 15.85 1.52
N VAL A 129 6.69 15.70 0.55
CA VAL A 129 6.91 14.90 -0.67
C VAL A 129 7.63 15.78 -1.68
N ARG A 130 8.92 15.53 -1.90
CA ARG A 130 9.76 16.30 -2.82
C ARG A 130 10.75 15.42 -3.56
N ARG A 131 11.40 15.99 -4.58
CA ARG A 131 12.57 15.37 -5.21
C ARG A 131 13.76 15.35 -4.25
N ALA A 132 14.59 14.32 -4.40
CA ALA A 132 15.89 14.29 -3.77
C ALA A 132 16.76 15.42 -4.33
N THR A 133 17.52 16.09 -3.47
CA THR A 133 18.53 17.07 -3.89
C THR A 133 19.82 16.36 -4.29
N ALA A 134 20.65 17.01 -5.11
CA ALA A 134 21.91 16.42 -5.56
C ALA A 134 22.82 16.11 -4.36
N GLY A 135 23.26 14.84 -4.25
CA GLY A 135 24.10 14.37 -3.14
C GLY A 135 23.35 14.08 -1.84
N GLU A 136 22.01 14.14 -1.84
CA GLU A 136 21.19 13.75 -0.69
C GLU A 136 21.29 12.26 -0.42
N LYS A 137 21.53 11.90 0.84
CA LYS A 137 21.72 10.52 1.27
C LYS A 137 20.51 10.01 2.04
N LEU A 138 20.14 8.76 1.76
CA LEU A 138 19.09 8.03 2.50
C LEU A 138 19.53 6.60 2.75
N THR A 139 19.60 6.21 4.02
CA THR A 139 19.71 4.80 4.41
C THR A 139 18.34 4.16 4.34
N THR A 140 18.17 3.14 3.50
CA THR A 140 16.86 2.46 3.40
C THR A 140 16.76 1.28 4.35
N LEU A 141 15.59 0.63 4.36
CA LEU A 141 15.27 -0.47 5.28
C LEU A 141 16.25 -1.66 5.19
N ASP A 142 16.91 -1.84 4.05
CA ASP A 142 17.96 -2.84 3.85
C ASP A 142 19.32 -2.46 4.46
N GLY A 143 19.40 -1.31 5.14
CA GLY A 143 20.63 -0.79 5.75
C GLY A 143 21.61 -0.16 4.76
N GLN A 144 21.28 -0.11 3.46
CA GLN A 144 22.16 0.48 2.45
C GLN A 144 21.89 1.98 2.29
N GLU A 145 22.97 2.76 2.26
CA GLU A 145 22.96 4.17 1.91
C GLU A 145 22.79 4.34 0.39
N ARG A 146 21.88 5.23 -0.02
CA ARG A 146 21.66 5.65 -1.40
C ARG A 146 21.91 7.15 -1.50
N ALA A 147 22.60 7.60 -2.55
CA ALA A 147 23.00 8.98 -2.80
C ALA A 147 22.66 9.40 -4.22
#